data_AF-A0A447T9P2-F1
#
_entry.id   AF-A0A447T9P2-F1
#
_cell.length_a   1.000
_cell.length_b   1.000
_cell.length_c   1.000
_cell.angle_alpha   90.00
_cell.angle_beta   90.00
_cell.angle_gamma   90.00
#
_symmetry.space_group_name_H-M   'P 1'
#
loop_
_entity.id
_entity.type
_entity.pdbx_description
1 polymer ?
#
loop_
_entity_poly.entity_id
_entity_poly.type
_entity_poly.pdbx_seq_one_letter_code
_entity_poly.pdbx_strand_id
1 'polypeptide(L)'
;MEIEIAKIFIALLVLVNPLGAIPIFISLTPNAGQEERRKIAKTTAIAVAIVLSLFAVVGETLLRFLGISIGSFQVGGGILVMLIAIALMNAKPGPTKTTKQEREEAGHKTNIAVVPMAIPLMTGRAPSPR
;
A
#
# COMPACT_ATOMS: atom_id res chain seq x y z
N MET A 1 11.66 -30.16 -7.26
CA MET A 1 10.69 -29.86 -6.19
C MET A 1 11.24 -28.83 -5.20
N GLU A 2 12.39 -29.05 -4.56
CA GLU A 2 12.94 -28.10 -3.57
C GLU A 2 13.24 -26.69 -4.12
N ILE A 3 13.84 -26.61 -5.31
CA ILE A 3 14.17 -25.32 -5.97
C ILE A 3 12.91 -24.50 -6.30
N GLU A 4 11.79 -25.17 -6.57
CA GLU A 4 10.55 -24.53 -7.00
C GLU A 4 9.83 -23.88 -5.82
N ILE A 5 9.81 -24.57 -4.68
CA ILE A 5 9.33 -24.01 -3.41
C ILE A 5 10.17 -22.80 -3.01
N ALA A 6 11.50 -22.88 -3.15
CA ALA A 6 12.39 -21.76 -2.85
C ALA A 6 12.09 -20.53 -3.74
N LYS A 7 11.85 -20.73 -5.04
CA LYS A 7 11.48 -19.64 -5.98
C LYS A 7 10.17 -18.97 -5.57
N ILE A 8 9.14 -19.75 -5.26
CA ILE A 8 7.83 -19.24 -4.83
C ILE A 8 7.99 -18.47 -3.51
N PHE A 9 8.76 -19.01 -2.56
CA PHE A 9 9.02 -18.36 -1.28
C PHE A 9 9.75 -17.01 -1.46
N ILE A 10 10.80 -16.98 -2.27
CA ILE A 10 11.54 -15.74 -2.57
C ILE A 10 10.61 -14.72 -3.26
N ALA A 11 9.80 -15.16 -4.23
CA ALA A 11 8.84 -14.28 -4.91
C ALA A 11 7.82 -13.69 -3.93
N LEU A 12 7.29 -14.49 -3.01
CA LEU A 12 6.39 -14.02 -1.96
C LEU A 12 7.07 -13.04 -0.99
N LEU A 13 8.33 -13.29 -0.61
CA LEU A 13 9.09 -12.40 0.26
C LEU A 13 9.28 -11.02 -0.39
N VAL A 14 9.64 -11.01 -1.68
CA VAL A 14 9.79 -9.77 -2.47
C VAL A 14 8.44 -9.05 -2.61
N LEU A 15 7.36 -9.79 -2.88
CA LEU A 15 6.02 -9.25 -3.04
C LEU A 15 5.48 -8.60 -1.76
N VAL A 16 5.62 -9.26 -0.62
CA VAL A 16 5.14 -8.76 0.67
C VAL A 16 6.04 -7.65 1.21
N ASN A 17 7.33 -7.65 0.86
CA ASN A 17 8.33 -6.69 1.29
C ASN A 17 8.30 -6.43 2.82
N PRO A 18 8.50 -7.47 3.65
CA PRO A 18 8.43 -7.33 5.11
C PRO A 18 9.46 -6.33 5.63
N LEU A 19 10.63 -6.23 5.00
CA LEU A 19 11.69 -5.30 5.41
C LEU A 19 11.28 -3.84 5.21
N GLY A 20 10.65 -3.50 4.07
CA GLY A 20 10.10 -2.17 3.84
C GLY A 20 8.91 -1.83 4.75
N ALA A 21 8.15 -2.85 5.16
CA ALA A 21 7.01 -2.67 6.06
C ALA A 21 7.41 -2.34 7.51
N ILE A 22 8.59 -2.76 7.98
CA ILE A 22 9.05 -2.52 9.37
C ILE A 22 9.07 -1.03 9.75
N PRO A 23 9.77 -0.12 9.03
CA PRO A 23 9.82 1.29 9.41
C PRO A 23 8.44 1.96 9.33
N ILE A 24 7.63 1.59 8.33
CA ILE A 24 6.24 2.08 8.20
C ILE A 24 5.43 1.64 9.42
N PHE A 25 5.50 0.36 9.77
CA PHE A 25 4.81 -0.20 10.92
C PHE A 25 5.21 0.49 12.23
N ILE A 26 6.51 0.69 12.47
CA ILE A 26 7.02 1.40 13.65
C ILE A 26 6.48 2.85 13.68
N SER A 27 6.46 3.53 12.53
CA SER A 27 5.95 4.91 12.43
C SER A 27 4.44 5.03 12.69
N LEU A 28 3.68 3.97 12.42
CA LEU A 28 2.23 3.91 12.62
C LEU A 28 1.83 3.41 14.01
N THR A 29 2.74 2.78 14.76
CA THR A 29 2.50 2.31 16.13
C THR A 29 3.40 2.96 17.19
N PRO A 30 3.59 4.31 17.21
CA PRO A 30 4.54 4.95 18.13
C PRO A 30 4.11 4.86 19.60
N ASN A 31 2.80 4.77 19.86
CA ASN A 31 2.24 4.77 21.22
C ASN A 31 1.61 3.42 21.63
N ALA A 32 1.71 2.40 20.77
CA ALA A 32 1.11 1.09 21.05
C ALA A 32 1.96 0.33 22.09
N GLY A 33 1.31 -0.21 23.13
CA GLY A 33 1.96 -1.14 24.06
C GLY A 33 2.40 -2.43 23.36
N GLN A 34 3.26 -3.24 24.00
CA GLN A 34 3.77 -4.47 23.39
C GLN A 34 2.66 -5.45 22.98
N GLU A 35 1.64 -5.59 23.82
CA GLU A 35 0.50 -6.48 23.56
C GLU A 35 -0.35 -6.00 22.38
N GLU A 36 -0.66 -4.71 22.33
CA GLU A 36 -1.41 -4.09 21.25
C GLU A 36 -0.64 -4.16 19.92
N ARG A 37 0.67 -3.87 19.95
CA ARG A 37 1.54 -3.98 18.77
C ARG A 37 1.57 -5.42 18.22
N ARG A 38 1.60 -6.44 19.09
CA ARG A 38 1.54 -7.85 18.68
C ARG A 38 0.16 -8.21 18.10
N LYS A 39 -0.92 -7.67 18.66
CA LYS A 39 -2.28 -7.85 18.13
C LYS A 39 -2.41 -7.24 16.73
N ILE A 40 -1.97 -6.00 16.54
CA ILE A 40 -1.96 -5.32 15.24
C ILE A 40 -1.16 -6.15 14.23
N ALA A 41 0.08 -6.54 14.56
CA ALA A 41 0.91 -7.33 13.67
C ALA A 41 0.25 -8.66 13.27
N LYS A 42 -0.39 -9.37 14.21
CA LYS A 42 -1.10 -10.63 13.94
C LYS A 42 -2.31 -10.41 13.03
N THR A 43 -3.12 -9.39 13.31
CA THR A 43 -4.28 -9.04 12.48
C THR A 43 -3.85 -8.67 11.06
N THR A 44 -2.81 -7.85 10.91
CA THR A 44 -2.25 -7.49 9.60
C THR A 44 -1.73 -8.71 8.87
N ALA A 45 -0.97 -9.59 9.53
CA ALA A 45 -0.45 -10.80 8.91
C ALA A 45 -1.57 -11.73 8.41
N ILE A 46 -2.62 -11.92 9.22
CA ILE A 46 -3.79 -12.72 8.82
C ILE A 46 -4.51 -12.08 7.64
N ALA A 47 -4.73 -10.77 7.67
CA ALA A 47 -5.39 -10.06 6.57
C ALA A 47 -4.60 -10.19 5.26
N VAL A 48 -3.28 -10.01 5.30
CA VAL A 48 -2.39 -10.21 4.14
C VAL A 48 -2.46 -11.65 3.65
N ALA A 49 -2.40 -12.64 4.55
CA ALA A 49 -2.50 -14.04 4.18
C ALA A 49 -3.83 -14.36 3.47
N ILE A 50 -4.96 -13.85 4.00
CA ILE A 50 -6.28 -14.04 3.38
C ILE A 50 -6.33 -13.41 1.98
N VAL A 51 -5.85 -12.17 1.82
CA VAL A 51 -5.84 -11.49 0.52
C VAL A 51 -4.97 -12.25 -0.48
N LEU A 52 -3.78 -12.68 -0.08
CA LEU A 52 -2.89 -13.45 -0.95
C LEU A 52 -3.49 -14.81 -1.33
N SER A 53 -4.07 -15.54 -0.37
CA SER A 53 -4.74 -16.81 -0.65
C SER A 53 -5.94 -16.64 -1.58
N LEU A 54 -6.76 -15.61 -1.36
CA LEU A 54 -7.90 -15.32 -2.22
C LEU A 54 -7.45 -14.97 -3.64
N PHE A 55 -6.42 -14.12 -3.79
CA PHE A 55 -5.88 -13.75 -5.09
C PHE A 55 -5.21 -14.95 -5.77
N ALA A 56 -4.55 -15.83 -5.03
CA ALA A 56 -3.95 -17.05 -5.59
C ALA A 56 -5.00 -18.01 -6.18
N VAL A 57 -6.20 -18.07 -5.57
CA VAL A 57 -7.30 -18.95 -6.04
C VAL A 57 -8.15 -18.29 -7.12
N VAL A 58 -8.44 -16.99 -6.99
CA VAL A 58 -9.43 -16.29 -7.84
C VAL A 58 -8.77 -15.43 -8.92
N GLY A 59 -7.51 -15.05 -8.75
CA GLY A 59 -6.83 -14.05 -9.58
C GLY A 59 -6.81 -14.41 -11.07
N GLU A 60 -6.51 -15.65 -11.43
CA GLU A 60 -6.53 -16.07 -12.83
C GLU A 60 -7.93 -15.96 -13.45
N THR A 61 -8.95 -16.44 -12.74
CA THR A 61 -10.35 -16.36 -13.17
C THR A 61 -10.79 -14.91 -13.35
N LEU A 62 -10.40 -14.03 -12.44
CA LEU A 62 -10.69 -12.61 -12.51
C LEU A 62 -10.04 -11.96 -13.74
N LEU A 63 -8.76 -12.26 -14.01
CA LEU A 63 -8.06 -11.76 -15.19
C LEU A 63 -8.71 -12.26 -16.50
N ARG A 64 -9.07 -13.55 -16.56
CA ARG A 64 -9.78 -14.13 -17.70
C ARG A 64 -11.14 -13.47 -17.93
N PHE A 65 -11.88 -13.18 -16.86
CA PHE A 65 -13.16 -12.46 -16.94
C PHE A 65 -13.00 -11.05 -17.51
N LEU A 66 -11.89 -10.38 -17.19
CA LEU A 66 -11.53 -9.06 -17.75
C LEU A 66 -10.94 -9.14 -19.18
N GLY A 67 -10.78 -10.35 -19.74
CA GLY A 67 -10.12 -10.54 -21.04
C GLY A 67 -8.61 -10.28 -21.01
N ILE A 68 -7.99 -10.31 -19.83
CA ILE A 68 -6.57 -10.02 -19.63
C ILE A 68 -5.79 -11.33 -19.50
N SER A 69 -4.71 -11.46 -20.28
CA SER A 69 -3.80 -12.61 -20.13
C SER A 69 -2.87 -12.43 -18.91
N ILE A 70 -2.42 -13.54 -18.33
CA ILE A 70 -1.42 -13.51 -17.23
C ILE A 70 -0.17 -12.74 -17.67
N GLY A 71 0.28 -12.94 -18.93
CA GLY A 71 1.43 -12.21 -19.47
C GLY A 71 1.20 -10.69 -19.54
N SER A 72 0.02 -10.26 -20.00
CA SER A 72 -0.36 -8.85 -20.03
C SER A 72 -0.38 -8.24 -18.63
N PHE A 73 -0.91 -8.97 -17.64
CA PHE A 73 -0.91 -8.54 -16.24
C PHE A 73 0.51 -8.41 -15.67
N GLN A 74 1.40 -9.36 -15.97
CA GLN A 74 2.81 -9.32 -15.55
C GLN A 74 3.55 -8.11 -16.16
N VAL A 75 3.35 -7.82 -17.44
CA VAL A 75 3.95 -6.65 -18.10
C VAL A 75 3.43 -5.35 -17.48
N GLY A 76 2.11 -5.22 -17.32
CA GLY A 76 1.51 -4.04 -16.70
C GLY A 76 1.96 -3.83 -15.26
N GLY A 77 2.01 -4.90 -14.47
CA GLY A 77 2.54 -4.90 -13.10
C GLY A 77 4.02 -4.51 -13.05
N GLY A 78 4.84 -5.04 -13.96
CA GLY A 78 6.25 -4.69 -14.06
C GLY A 78 6.47 -3.21 -14.39
N ILE A 79 5.69 -2.65 -15.32
CA ILE A 79 5.70 -1.22 -15.63
C ILE A 79 5.29 -0.41 -14.39
N LEU A 80 4.23 -0.80 -13.69
CA LEU A 80 3.78 -0.11 -12.47
C LEU A 80 4.88 -0.09 -11.40
N VAL A 81 5.53 -1.22 -11.15
CA VAL A 81 6.65 -1.29 -10.18
C VAL A 81 7.82 -0.41 -10.61
N MET A 82 8.16 -0.39 -11.91
CA MET A 82 9.20 0.49 -12.44
C MET A 82 8.85 1.97 -12.22
N LEU A 83 7.60 2.37 -12.48
CA LEU A 83 7.13 3.73 -12.25
C LEU A 83 7.18 4.10 -10.77
N ILE A 84 6.78 3.19 -9.87
CA ILE A 84 6.90 3.40 -8.42
C ILE A 84 8.37 3.57 -8.03
N ALA A 85 9.27 2.74 -8.54
CA ALA A 85 10.70 2.86 -8.26
C ALA A 85 11.27 4.22 -8.70
N ILE A 86 10.93 4.66 -9.91
CA ILE A 86 11.31 5.99 -10.42
C ILE A 86 10.73 7.11 -9.55
N ALA A 87 9.46 6.98 -9.12
CA ALA A 87 8.82 7.96 -8.24
C ALA A 87 9.52 8.05 -6.88
N LEU A 88 9.92 6.91 -6.31
CA LEU A 88 10.68 6.85 -5.05
C LEU A 88 12.08 7.48 -5.18
N MET A 89 12.77 7.28 -6.30
CA MET A 89 14.07 7.93 -6.55
C MET A 89 13.95 9.46 -6.67
N ASN A 90 12.83 9.93 -7.21
CA ASN A 90 12.54 11.36 -7.37
C ASN A 90 11.85 11.97 -6.14
N ALA A 91 11.45 11.16 -5.15
CA ALA A 91 10.79 11.63 -3.96
C ALA A 91 11.78 12.45 -3.12
N LYS A 92 11.66 13.78 -3.20
CA LYS A 92 12.34 14.68 -2.26
C LYS A 92 11.68 14.51 -0.89
N PRO A 93 12.43 14.27 0.21
CA PRO A 93 11.85 14.26 1.53
C PRO A 93 11.30 15.65 1.85
N GLY A 94 9.99 15.82 1.66
CA GLY A 94 9.26 16.99 2.11
C GLY A 94 9.21 16.99 3.64
N PRO A 95 9.26 18.15 4.30
CA PRO A 95 9.10 18.20 5.74
C PRO A 95 7.69 17.72 6.10
N THR A 96 7.62 16.59 6.80
CA THR A 96 6.40 16.07 7.45
C THR A 96 5.94 17.06 8.51
N LYS A 97 5.29 18.15 8.10
CA LYS A 97 4.49 19.01 8.96
C LYS A 97 3.05 18.54 8.90
N THR A 98 2.77 17.40 9.51
CA THR A 98 1.42 17.16 10.03
C THR A 98 1.24 18.12 11.20
N THR A 99 0.60 19.25 10.94
CA THR A 99 0.21 20.20 11.98
C THR A 99 -0.71 19.46 12.96
N LYS A 100 -0.52 19.68 14.27
CA LYS A 100 -1.25 18.98 15.35
C LYS A 100 -2.77 18.97 15.18
N GLN A 101 -3.32 19.92 14.43
CA GLN A 101 -4.73 20.09 14.11
C GLN A 101 -5.31 18.96 13.23
N GLU A 102 -4.52 18.31 12.37
CA GLU A 102 -4.98 17.20 11.51
C GLU A 102 -5.16 15.87 12.27
N ARG A 103 -4.49 15.72 13.43
CA ARG A 103 -4.62 14.49 14.25
C ARG A 103 -5.89 14.45 15.09
N GLU A 104 -6.47 15.61 15.43
CA GLU A 104 -7.69 15.66 16.24
C GLU A 104 -8.95 15.40 15.39
N GLU A 105 -8.96 15.80 14.11
CA GLU A 105 -10.10 15.56 13.21
C GLU A 105 -10.22 14.09 12.74
N ALA A 106 -9.11 13.35 12.74
CA ALA A 106 -9.08 11.94 12.34
C ALA A 106 -9.67 10.98 13.40
N GLY A 107 -9.92 11.44 14.62
CA GLY A 107 -10.47 10.62 15.72
C GLY A 107 -11.95 10.25 15.59
N HIS A 108 -12.70 10.87 14.66
CA HIS A 108 -14.16 10.78 14.66
C HIS A 108 -14.85 10.47 13.32
N LYS A 109 -14.13 10.05 12.27
CA LYS A 109 -14.77 9.63 11.03
C LYS A 109 -14.17 8.34 10.48
N THR A 110 -14.84 7.24 10.79
CA THR A 110 -14.91 6.08 9.92
C THR A 110 -15.33 6.54 8.52
N ASN A 111 -14.59 6.08 7.53
CA ASN A 111 -14.85 6.19 6.10
C ASN A 111 -14.30 7.45 5.38
N ILE A 112 -13.80 7.21 4.16
CA ILE A 112 -13.42 8.16 3.10
C ILE A 112 -11.91 8.50 3.03
N ALA A 113 -11.12 7.52 2.56
CA ALA A 113 -9.88 7.75 1.84
C ALA A 113 -10.13 7.83 0.31
N VAL A 114 -11.16 8.58 -0.11
CA VAL A 114 -11.54 8.72 -1.54
C VAL A 114 -11.28 10.13 -2.09
N VAL A 115 -10.93 11.11 -1.25
CA VAL A 115 -11.13 12.53 -1.62
C VAL A 115 -9.88 13.38 -1.93
N PRO A 116 -8.61 13.10 -1.56
CA PRO A 116 -7.60 14.16 -1.73
C PRO A 116 -7.24 14.44 -3.20
N MET A 117 -7.70 13.65 -4.18
CA MET A 117 -7.54 13.97 -5.61
C MET A 117 -8.77 14.61 -6.29
N ALA A 118 -9.97 14.54 -5.69
CA ALA A 118 -11.19 15.04 -6.35
C ALA A 118 -11.41 16.54 -6.14
N ILE A 119 -11.01 17.07 -4.97
CA ILE A 119 -11.21 18.49 -4.62
C ILE A 119 -10.20 19.44 -5.30
N PRO A 120 -8.90 19.10 -5.47
CA PRO A 120 -7.94 20.08 -6.01
C PRO A 120 -8.22 20.47 -7.48
N LEU A 121 -8.95 19.65 -8.24
CA LEU A 121 -9.20 19.88 -9.66
C LEU A 121 -10.52 20.61 -9.95
N MET A 122 -11.50 20.61 -9.04
CA MET A 122 -12.80 21.26 -9.28
C MET A 122 -12.91 22.71 -8.79
N THR A 123 -12.00 23.20 -7.95
CA THR A 123 -12.01 24.61 -7.52
C THR A 123 -10.83 25.37 -8.10
N GLY A 124 -10.88 25.56 -9.42
CA GLY A 124 -10.00 26.50 -10.10
C GLY A 124 -10.22 27.92 -9.62
N ARG A 125 -9.36 28.41 -8.70
CA ARG A 125 -8.83 29.79 -8.68
C ARG A 125 -7.82 29.96 -7.53
N ALA A 126 -6.58 30.32 -7.87
CA ALA A 126 -5.64 30.88 -6.92
C ALA A 126 -6.03 32.35 -6.62
N PRO A 127 -6.00 32.84 -5.36
CA PRO A 127 -6.12 34.27 -5.11
C PRO A 127 -4.78 34.98 -5.35
N SER A 128 -4.85 36.08 -6.10
CA SER A 128 -3.77 37.03 -6.31
C SER A 128 -3.47 37.85 -5.04
N PRO A 129 -2.21 38.25 -4.79
CA PRO A 129 -1.86 39.09 -3.64
C PRO A 129 -2.12 40.58 -3.93
N ARG A 130 -2.97 41.21 -3.13
CA ARG A 130 -2.87 42.61 -2.70
C ARG A 130 -3.36 42.72 -1.27
#